data_AF-A0A653R935-F1
#
_entry.id   AF-A0A653R935-F1
#
_cell.length_a   1.000
_cell.length_b   1.000
_cell.length_c   1.000
_cell.angle_alpha   90.00
_cell.angle_beta   90.00
_cell.angle_gamma   90.00
#
_symmetry.space_group_name_H-M   'P 1'
#
loop_
_entity.id
_entity.type
_entity.pdbx_description
1 polymer ?
#
loop_
_entity_poly.entity_id
_entity_poly.type
_entity_poly.pdbx_seq_one_letter_code
_entity_poly.pdbx_strand_id
1 'polypeptide(L)'
;MLKHNEISVVHHCLLDFRGSSSLGVNSYIPILLNRLLKSEGVGLEMSGVYLSNDDDIENIPDYLLDVNGMAFEFMDEHVTVPFSLGAAFIANWCNKNIVENRDAIISKCNGLIKKYQPV
;
A
#
# COMPACT_ATOMS: atom_id res chain seq x y z
N MET A 1 -13.22 3.23 -10.74
CA MET A 1 -13.76 2.35 -9.68
C MET A 1 -13.19 0.96 -9.91
N LEU A 2 -12.63 0.30 -8.90
CA LEU A 2 -12.04 -1.03 -9.06
C LEU A 2 -13.12 -2.09 -9.32
N LYS A 3 -12.78 -3.09 -10.13
CA LYS A 3 -13.53 -4.34 -10.33
C LYS A 3 -13.42 -5.22 -9.08
N HIS A 4 -14.30 -6.22 -8.98
CA HIS A 4 -14.37 -7.08 -7.80
C HIS A 4 -13.07 -7.87 -7.54
N ASN A 5 -12.44 -8.39 -8.59
CA ASN A 5 -11.15 -9.07 -8.51
C ASN A 5 -10.03 -8.12 -8.06
N GLU A 6 -10.02 -6.88 -8.57
CA GLU A 6 -9.01 -5.88 -8.19
C GLU A 6 -9.12 -5.49 -6.70
N ILE A 7 -10.34 -5.38 -6.18
CA ILE A 7 -10.58 -5.16 -4.75
C ILE A 7 -10.05 -6.34 -3.92
N SER A 8 -10.17 -7.57 -4.44
CA SER A 8 -9.67 -8.76 -3.77
C SER A 8 -8.14 -8.74 -3.65
N VAL A 9 -7.42 -8.38 -4.72
CA VAL A 9 -5.95 -8.26 -4.70
C VAL A 9 -5.51 -7.23 -3.66
N VAL A 10 -6.07 -6.02 -3.71
CA VAL A 10 -5.75 -4.95 -2.74
C VAL A 10 -6.05 -5.40 -1.31
N HIS A 11 -7.17 -6.10 -1.09
CA HIS A 11 -7.55 -6.59 0.23
C HIS A 11 -6.59 -7.66 0.76
N HIS A 12 -6.24 -8.67 -0.05
CA HIS A 12 -5.32 -9.73 0.35
C HIS A 12 -3.90 -9.22 0.55
N CYS A 13 -3.44 -8.29 -0.30
CA CYS A 13 -2.18 -7.58 -0.10
C CYS A 13 -2.13 -6.94 1.30
N LEU A 14 -3.12 -6.12 1.66
CA LEU A 14 -3.15 -5.45 2.97
C LEU A 14 -3.39 -6.41 4.15
N LEU A 15 -4.11 -7.51 3.93
CA LEU A 15 -4.22 -8.58 4.93
C LEU A 15 -2.87 -9.24 5.18
N ASP A 16 -2.08 -9.48 4.15
CA ASP A 16 -0.74 -10.06 4.30
C ASP A 16 0.18 -9.10 5.07
N PHE A 17 0.19 -7.80 4.73
CA PHE A 17 0.90 -6.79 5.54
C PHE A 17 0.44 -6.74 7.00
N ARG A 18 -0.83 -7.07 7.28
CA ARG A 18 -1.35 -7.13 8.64
C ARG A 18 -0.92 -8.41 9.36
N GLY A 19 -1.06 -9.56 8.70
CA GLY A 19 -0.88 -10.89 9.29
C GLY A 19 0.57 -11.39 9.27
N SER A 20 1.40 -10.88 8.37
CA SER A 20 2.84 -11.12 8.37
C SER A 20 3.43 -10.56 9.66
N SER A 21 3.69 -11.43 10.62
CA SER A 21 4.43 -11.11 11.83
C SER A 21 5.79 -11.78 11.74
N SER A 22 6.87 -11.00 11.70
CA SER A 22 8.22 -11.53 11.90
C SER A 22 8.80 -10.94 13.19
N LEU A 23 9.61 -11.74 13.89
CA LEU A 23 10.43 -11.40 15.06
C LEU A 23 10.18 -9.99 15.67
N GLY A 24 9.11 -9.85 16.45
CA GLY A 24 8.82 -8.66 17.26
C GLY A 24 7.94 -7.58 16.62
N VAL A 25 7.46 -7.77 15.38
CA VAL A 25 6.54 -6.85 14.69
C VAL A 25 5.17 -7.52 14.53
N ASN A 26 4.15 -7.01 15.24
CA ASN A 26 2.78 -7.55 15.18
C ASN A 26 2.07 -7.27 13.85
N SER A 27 2.59 -6.35 13.03
CA SER A 27 2.04 -5.98 11.73
C SER A 27 3.05 -5.13 10.95
N TYR A 28 3.17 -5.36 9.64
CA TYR A 28 3.94 -4.49 8.74
C TYR A 28 3.18 -3.24 8.28
N ILE A 29 1.89 -3.08 8.61
CA ILE A 29 1.11 -1.88 8.23
C ILE A 29 1.81 -0.57 8.67
N PRO A 30 2.32 -0.41 9.90
CA PRO A 30 3.05 0.80 10.28
C PRO A 30 4.30 1.06 9.42
N ILE A 31 4.97 -0.01 8.97
CA ILE A 31 6.17 0.06 8.12
C ILE A 31 5.77 0.47 6.71
N LEU A 32 4.77 -0.20 6.14
CA LEU A 32 4.18 0.14 4.84
C LEU A 32 3.83 1.62 4.79
N LEU A 33 3.03 2.12 5.75
CA LEU A 33 2.62 3.53 5.77
C LEU A 33 3.81 4.49 5.87
N ASN A 34 4.83 4.14 6.66
CA ASN A 34 6.04 4.97 6.79
C ASN A 34 6.83 5.05 5.48
N ARG A 35 6.98 3.94 4.76
CA ARG A 35 7.72 3.89 3.49
C ARG A 35 6.96 4.62 2.40
N LEU A 36 5.65 4.39 2.28
CA LEU A 36 4.81 5.13 1.33
C LEU A 36 4.82 6.66 1.59
N LEU A 37 4.86 7.11 2.85
CA LEU A 37 5.00 8.54 3.16
C LEU A 37 6.34 9.13 2.65
N LYS A 38 7.36 8.30 2.52
CA LYS A 38 8.66 8.66 1.94
C LYS A 38 8.74 8.44 0.42
N SER A 39 7.63 8.07 -0.22
CA SER A 39 7.62 7.65 -1.63
C SER A 39 8.39 6.35 -1.90
N GLU A 40 8.50 5.46 -0.92
CA GLU A 40 9.18 4.17 -1.09
C GLU A 40 8.16 3.02 -1.14
N GLY A 41 8.28 2.15 -2.14
CA GLY A 41 7.56 0.89 -2.26
C GLY A 41 8.06 -0.16 -1.28
N VAL A 42 7.23 -1.16 -0.98
CA VAL A 42 7.52 -2.24 -0.03
C VAL A 42 7.03 -3.57 -0.56
N GLY A 43 7.93 -4.55 -0.66
CA GLY A 43 7.60 -5.94 -0.91
C GLY A 43 7.76 -6.82 0.34
N LEU A 44 6.90 -7.82 0.44
CA LEU A 44 6.98 -9.01 1.29
C LEU A 44 7.08 -10.24 0.37
N GLU A 45 7.15 -11.44 0.94
CA GLU A 45 7.28 -12.68 0.16
C GLU A 45 6.09 -12.92 -0.78
N MET A 46 4.87 -12.55 -0.37
CA MET A 46 3.64 -12.81 -1.16
C MET A 46 2.85 -11.55 -1.51
N SER A 47 3.30 -10.37 -1.10
CA SER A 47 2.56 -9.13 -1.33
C SER A 47 3.49 -7.94 -1.49
N GLY A 48 3.02 -6.91 -2.17
CA GLY A 48 3.80 -5.70 -2.33
C GLY A 48 2.92 -4.48 -2.61
N VAL A 49 3.43 -3.31 -2.21
CA VAL A 49 2.88 -2.03 -2.63
C VAL A 49 4.00 -1.21 -3.23
N TYR A 50 3.93 -0.96 -4.53
CA TYR A 50 4.99 -0.28 -5.29
C TYR A 50 4.49 1.05 -5.81
N LEU A 51 5.42 1.97 -6.05
CA LEU A 51 5.14 3.32 -6.48
C LEU A 51 5.90 3.59 -7.76
N SER A 52 5.23 4.11 -8.78
CA SER A 52 5.88 4.49 -10.04
C SER A 52 6.82 5.68 -9.90
N ASN A 53 6.84 6.30 -8.72
CA ASN A 53 7.71 7.44 -8.38
C ASN A 53 8.65 7.10 -7.21
N ASP A 54 8.96 5.82 -7.02
CA ASP A 54 10.05 5.42 -6.13
C ASP A 54 11.36 6.05 -6.63
N ASP A 55 12.16 6.57 -5.71
CA ASP A 55 13.45 7.20 -6.03
C ASP A 55 14.47 6.16 -6.52
N ASP A 56 14.30 4.90 -6.12
CA ASP A 56 15.11 3.78 -6.56
C ASP A 56 14.36 3.00 -7.66
N ILE A 57 14.80 3.21 -8.91
CA ILE A 57 14.19 2.59 -10.08
C ILE A 57 14.25 1.05 -10.05
N GLU A 58 15.23 0.46 -9.34
CA GLU A 58 15.32 -1.00 -9.20
C GLU A 58 14.19 -1.57 -8.32
N ASN A 59 13.52 -0.73 -7.54
CA ASN A 59 12.34 -1.10 -6.74
C ASN A 59 11.02 -0.93 -7.51
N ILE A 60 11.02 -0.42 -8.74
CA ILE A 60 9.82 -0.24 -9.55
C ILE A 60 9.64 -1.46 -10.47
N PRO A 61 8.56 -2.25 -10.30
CA PRO A 61 8.29 -3.37 -11.19
C PRO A 61 8.12 -2.92 -12.65
N ASP A 62 8.58 -3.73 -13.61
CA ASP A 62 8.56 -3.39 -15.04
C ASP A 62 7.18 -2.92 -15.54
N TYR A 63 6.11 -3.55 -15.07
CA TYR A 63 4.74 -3.23 -15.47
C TYR A 63 4.25 -1.87 -14.95
N LEU A 64 4.98 -1.25 -14.01
CA LEU A 64 4.64 0.03 -13.38
C LEU A 64 5.46 1.20 -13.96
N LEU A 65 6.52 0.94 -14.73
CA LEU A 65 7.42 1.98 -15.27
C LEU A 65 6.70 3.01 -16.15
N ASP A 66 5.71 2.58 -16.93
CA ASP A 66 4.95 3.44 -17.85
C ASP A 66 3.59 3.91 -17.28
N VAL A 67 3.32 3.64 -16.00
CA VAL A 67 2.04 3.97 -15.36
C VAL A 67 2.26 4.91 -14.19
N ASN A 68 1.62 6.08 -14.20
CA ASN A 68 1.68 7.00 -13.08
C ASN A 68 0.73 6.54 -11.96
N GLY A 69 1.26 5.85 -10.95
CA GLY A 69 0.43 5.35 -9.85
C GLY A 69 1.10 4.41 -8.85
N MET A 70 0.24 3.73 -8.12
CA MET A 70 0.57 2.77 -7.08
C MET A 70 0.10 1.38 -7.52
N ALA A 71 0.96 0.39 -7.40
CA ALA A 71 0.61 -1.01 -7.61
C ALA A 71 0.40 -1.72 -6.27
N PHE A 72 -0.58 -2.60 -6.23
CA PHE A 72 -0.77 -3.59 -5.16
C PHE A 72 -0.57 -4.97 -5.76
N GLU A 73 0.31 -5.75 -5.16
CA GLU A 73 0.57 -7.14 -5.54
C GLU A 73 0.12 -8.09 -4.44
N PHE A 74 -0.42 -9.22 -4.87
CA PHE A 74 -0.64 -10.39 -4.02
C PHE A 74 -0.48 -11.65 -4.86
N MET A 75 0.47 -12.51 -4.49
CA MET A 75 0.90 -13.65 -5.31
C MET A 75 1.27 -13.18 -6.73
N ASP A 76 0.79 -13.85 -7.77
CA ASP A 76 1.08 -13.52 -9.17
C ASP A 76 0.14 -12.46 -9.77
N GLU A 77 -0.73 -11.84 -8.94
CA GLU A 77 -1.69 -10.84 -9.38
C GLU A 77 -1.29 -9.44 -8.92
N HIS A 78 -1.50 -8.44 -9.78
CA HIS A 78 -1.28 -7.03 -9.45
C HIS A 78 -2.42 -6.14 -9.92
N VAL A 79 -2.58 -5.01 -9.23
CA VAL A 79 -3.54 -3.96 -9.58
C VAL A 79 -2.83 -2.62 -9.51
N THR A 80 -2.83 -1.88 -10.60
CA THR A 80 -2.30 -0.52 -10.64
C THR A 80 -3.43 0.50 -10.57
N VAL A 81 -3.28 1.49 -9.70
CA VAL A 81 -4.25 2.57 -9.48
C VAL A 81 -3.58 3.93 -9.43
N PRO A 82 -4.28 5.03 -9.72
CA PRO A 82 -3.78 6.36 -9.41
C PRO A 82 -3.43 6.48 -7.92
N PHE A 83 -2.37 7.23 -7.60
CA PHE A 83 -1.89 7.39 -6.22
C PHE A 83 -2.99 7.81 -5.23
N SER A 84 -3.83 8.76 -5.62
CA SER A 84 -4.94 9.26 -4.80
C SER A 84 -5.93 8.16 -4.43
N LEU A 85 -6.21 7.26 -5.38
CA LEU A 85 -7.11 6.13 -5.19
C LEU A 85 -6.45 5.06 -4.30
N GLY A 86 -5.18 4.75 -4.54
CA GLY A 86 -4.40 3.82 -3.71
C GLY A 86 -4.33 4.28 -2.25
N ALA A 87 -4.00 5.54 -2.00
CA ALA A 87 -3.98 6.13 -0.66
C ALA A 87 -5.35 6.07 0.03
N ALA A 88 -6.43 6.36 -0.70
CA ALA A 88 -7.79 6.26 -0.18
C ALA A 88 -8.17 4.81 0.17
N PHE A 89 -7.77 3.82 -0.64
CA PHE A 89 -8.01 2.41 -0.35
C PHE A 89 -7.28 1.96 0.92
N ILE A 90 -5.99 2.28 1.05
CA ILE A 90 -5.20 1.96 2.24
C ILE A 90 -5.83 2.57 3.49
N ALA A 91 -6.20 3.85 3.43
CA ALA A 91 -6.80 4.55 4.56
C ALA A 91 -8.15 3.93 4.99
N ASN A 92 -9.04 3.67 4.02
CA ASN A 92 -10.33 3.05 4.30
C ASN A 92 -10.18 1.63 4.85
N TRP A 93 -9.24 0.86 4.30
CA TRP A 93 -8.97 -0.50 4.78
C TRP A 93 -8.41 -0.47 6.21
N CYS A 94 -7.44 0.41 6.50
CA CYS A 94 -6.87 0.54 7.84
C CYS A 94 -7.94 0.95 8.87
N ASN A 95 -8.81 1.91 8.55
CA ASN A 95 -9.87 2.35 9.45
C ASN A 95 -10.87 1.25 9.81
N LYS A 96 -11.07 0.26 8.91
CA LYS A 96 -11.98 -0.88 9.13
C LYS A 96 -11.32 -2.05 9.85
N ASN A 97 -10.02 -2.27 9.64
CA ASN A 97 -9.36 -3.53 10.00
C ASN A 97 -8.31 -3.39 11.12
N ILE A 98 -7.89 -2.18 11.46
CA ILE A 98 -6.85 -1.94 12.47
C ILE A 98 -7.46 -1.33 13.74
N VAL A 99 -7.33 -2.06 14.85
CA VAL A 99 -7.81 -1.64 16.17
C VAL A 99 -6.65 -1.15 17.05
N GLU A 100 -5.48 -1.77 16.93
CA GLU A 100 -4.28 -1.43 17.69
C GLU A 100 -3.58 -0.19 17.12
N ASN A 101 -3.01 0.66 17.98
CA ASN A 101 -2.31 1.89 17.59
C ASN A 101 -3.12 2.80 16.62
N ARG A 102 -4.45 2.76 16.75
CA ARG A 102 -5.39 3.35 15.79
C ARG A 102 -5.10 4.81 15.45
N ASP A 103 -4.85 5.64 16.46
CA ASP A 103 -4.64 7.08 16.23
C ASP A 103 -3.36 7.36 15.42
N ALA A 104 -2.28 6.63 15.70
CA ALA A 104 -1.04 6.75 14.96
C ALA A 104 -1.21 6.28 13.50
N ILE A 105 -1.95 5.19 13.29
CA ILE A 105 -2.26 4.66 11.95
C ILE A 105 -3.13 5.64 11.17
N ILE A 106 -4.21 6.15 11.78
CA ILE A 106 -5.10 7.14 11.14
C ILE A 106 -4.32 8.41 10.78
N SER A 107 -3.44 8.88 11.65
CA SER A 107 -2.59 10.05 11.37
C SER A 107 -1.74 9.84 10.12
N LYS A 108 -1.11 8.66 9.98
CA LYS A 108 -0.32 8.30 8.78
C LYS A 108 -1.19 8.15 7.54
N CYS A 109 -2.37 7.52 7.65
CA CYS A 109 -3.32 7.42 6.53
C CYS A 109 -3.76 8.80 6.04
N ASN A 110 -4.04 9.74 6.93
CA ASN A 110 -4.35 11.12 6.57
C ASN A 110 -3.16 11.82 5.90
N GLY A 111 -1.94 11.55 6.36
CA GLY A 111 -0.71 12.02 5.73
C GLY A 111 -0.56 11.50 4.29
N LEU A 112 -0.83 10.21 4.07
CA LEU A 112 -0.79 9.59 2.74
C LEU A 112 -1.83 10.21 1.81
N ILE A 113 -3.07 10.37 2.27
CA ILE A 113 -4.12 11.02 1.48
C ILE A 113 -3.66 12.43 1.06
N LYS A 114 -3.14 13.23 2.00
CA LYS A 114 -2.66 14.58 1.69
C LYS A 114 -1.49 14.58 0.71
N LYS A 115 -0.52 13.68 0.87
CA LYS A 115 0.66 13.56 -0.02
C LYS A 115 0.25 13.22 -1.45
N TYR A 116 -0.75 12.35 -1.61
CA TYR A 116 -1.18 11.82 -2.90
C TYR A 116 -2.49 12.44 -3.40
N GLN A 117 -2.91 13.57 -2.84
CA GLN A 117 -4.02 14.34 -3.38
C GLN A 117 -3.63 14.88 -4.77
N PRO A 118 -4.55 14.83 -5.75
CA PRO A 118 -4.32 15.49 -7.02
C PRO A 118 -4.22 17.01 -6.79
N VAL A 119 -3.20 17.63 -7.38
CA VAL A 119 -3.00 19.09 -7.40
C VAL A 119 -3.97 19.75 -8.35
#